data_AF-A0A4Y2GKA1-F1
#
_entry.id   AF-A0A4Y2GKA1-F1
#
_cell.length_a   1.000
_cell.length_b   1.000
_cell.length_c   1.000
_cell.angle_alpha   90.00
_cell.angle_beta   90.00
_cell.angle_gamma   90.00
#
_symmetry.space_group_name_H-M   'P 1'
#
loop_
_entity.id
_entity.type
_entity.pdbx_description
1 polymer ?
#
loop_
_entity_poly.entity_id
_entity_poly.type
_entity_poly.pdbx_seq_one_letter_code
_entity_poly.pdbx_strand_id
1 'polypeptide(L)'
;MLYISTSDPSNELITLVVFVLRFCAPSWFRIKIYHSIEDGARYLWHFISSSRYWPKKYRDIIEQVISRNAYFAAPENMLLAMLTDERCHIRTRVARQIIKAREIVPDGNCFCRFVIPVVNFRATDYVDLFDWKACNVTPPIVLRHSVMNF
;
A
#
# COMPACT_ATOMS: atom_id res chain seq x y z
N MET A 1 24.24 15.88 -1.41
CA MET A 1 24.17 15.48 0.01
C MET A 1 24.66 16.68 0.81
N LEU A 2 23.78 17.38 1.52
CA LEU A 2 24.15 18.58 2.29
C LEU A 2 24.73 18.11 3.62
N TYR A 3 26.06 18.20 3.79
CA TYR A 3 26.73 17.83 5.04
C TYR A 3 26.83 19.06 5.94
N ILE A 4 25.99 19.11 6.98
CA ILE A 4 26.06 20.13 8.03
C ILE A 4 26.59 19.43 9.28
N SER A 5 27.84 19.73 9.64
CA SER A 5 28.43 19.31 10.91
C SER A 5 28.38 20.49 11.86
N THR A 6 27.42 20.46 12.79
CA THR A 6 27.35 21.40 13.92
C THR A 6 27.48 20.62 15.22
N SER A 7 28.23 21.17 16.17
CA SER A 7 28.38 20.60 17.51
C SER A 7 27.13 20.78 18.38
N ASP A 8 26.23 21.69 17.99
CA ASP A 8 24.96 21.96 18.68
C ASP A 8 23.81 21.97 17.65
N PRO A 9 23.28 20.79 17.28
CA PRO A 9 22.19 20.69 16.31
C PRO A 9 20.85 21.10 16.93
N SER A 10 20.07 21.89 16.20
CA SER A 10 18.71 22.23 16.63
C SER A 10 17.81 20.98 16.68
N ASN A 11 16.76 21.03 17.50
CA ASN A 11 15.80 19.92 17.63
C ASN A 11 15.14 19.56 16.28
N GLU A 12 14.94 20.54 15.40
CA GLU A 12 14.42 20.35 14.05
C GLU A 12 15.39 19.55 13.18
N LEU A 13 16.70 19.84 13.27
CA LEU A 13 17.73 19.11 12.53
C LEU A 13 17.83 17.67 13.02
N ILE A 14 17.79 17.45 14.34
CA ILE A 14 17.75 16.11 14.94
C ILE A 14 16.52 15.35 14.43
N THR A 15 15.34 15.99 14.46
CA THR A 15 14.08 15.40 13.99
C THR A 15 14.18 14.99 12.52
N LEU A 16 14.76 15.83 11.66
CA LEU A 16 14.94 15.55 10.24
C LEU A 16 15.90 14.36 10.00
N VAL A 17 17.02 14.31 10.72
CA VAL A 17 17.96 13.17 10.64
C VAL A 17 17.30 11.87 11.09
N VAL A 18 16.55 11.90 12.20
CA VAL A 18 15.79 10.73 12.67
C VAL A 18 14.73 10.32 11.63
N PHE A 19 14.09 11.27 10.94
CA PHE A 19 13.14 11.00 9.87
C PHE A 19 13.81 10.29 8.69
N VAL A 20 14.97 10.76 8.25
CA VAL A 20 15.72 10.10 7.16
C VAL A 20 16.13 8.69 7.56
N LEU A 21 16.68 8.50 8.76
CA LEU A 21 17.20 7.21 9.21
C LEU A 21 16.09 6.19 9.53
N ARG A 22 14.96 6.62 10.08
CA ARG A 22 13.88 5.71 10.52
C ARG A 22 12.78 5.53 9.50
N PHE A 23 12.53 6.52 8.66
CA PHE A 23 11.44 6.50 7.70
C PHE A 23 11.97 6.38 6.27
N CYS A 24 12.73 7.36 5.78
CA CYS A 24 13.11 7.40 4.35
C CYS A 24 14.02 6.25 3.93
N ALA A 25 15.13 6.01 4.64
CA ALA A 25 16.11 5.01 4.25
C ALA A 25 15.53 3.58 4.31
N PRO A 26 14.89 3.11 5.40
CA PRO A 26 14.31 1.77 5.44
C PRO A 26 13.22 1.56 4.37
N SER A 27 12.42 2.60 4.13
CA SER A 27 11.40 2.62 3.08
C SER A 27 12.00 2.43 1.69
N TRP A 28 13.04 3.22 1.38
CA TRP A 28 13.75 3.14 0.10
C TRP A 28 14.39 1.77 -0.11
N PHE A 29 15.07 1.23 0.91
CA PHE A 29 15.67 -0.10 0.84
C PHE A 29 14.63 -1.19 0.59
N ARG A 30 13.47 -1.14 1.25
CA ARG A 30 12.38 -2.10 1.02
C ARG A 30 11.90 -2.09 -0.43
N ILE A 31 11.66 -0.93 -1.02
CA ILE A 31 11.25 -0.79 -2.43
C ILE A 31 12.34 -1.27 -3.41
N LYS A 32 13.62 -1.18 -3.02
CA LYS A 32 14.73 -1.63 -3.88
C LYS A 32 14.95 -3.14 -3.82
N ILE A 33 14.82 -3.73 -2.63
CA ILE A 33 15.03 -5.17 -2.42
C ILE A 33 13.85 -5.96 -2.99
N TYR A 34 12.65 -5.53 -2.63
CA TYR A 34 11.41 -6.06 -3.13
C TYR A 34 10.93 -5.08 -4.19
N HIS A 35 10.97 -5.47 -5.46
CA HIS A 35 10.56 -4.61 -6.59
C HIS A 35 9.36 -5.20 -7.34
N SER A 36 8.78 -6.28 -6.79
CA SER A 36 7.60 -6.91 -7.34
C SER A 36 6.40 -5.99 -7.17
N ILE A 37 5.56 -5.91 -8.21
CA ILE A 37 4.32 -5.12 -8.17
C ILE A 37 3.35 -5.65 -7.10
N GLU A 38 3.47 -6.92 -6.72
CA GLU A 38 2.66 -7.58 -5.71
C GLU A 38 2.90 -7.04 -4.29
N ASP A 39 4.04 -6.40 -4.04
CA ASP A 39 4.40 -5.92 -2.71
C ASP A 39 3.95 -4.47 -2.45
N GLY A 40 3.37 -3.80 -3.46
CA GLY A 40 2.98 -2.38 -3.38
C GLY A 40 2.13 -2.05 -2.15
N ALA A 41 1.10 -2.85 -1.88
CA ALA A 41 0.23 -2.67 -0.72
C ALA A 41 0.97 -2.89 0.62
N ARG A 42 1.96 -3.79 0.63
CA ARG A 42 2.79 -4.08 1.81
C ARG A 42 3.74 -2.93 2.12
N TYR A 43 4.24 -2.22 1.12
CA TYR A 43 5.02 -0.99 1.34
C TYR A 43 4.17 0.12 1.92
N LEU A 44 2.96 0.32 1.38
CA LEU A 44 2.05 1.34 1.91
C LEU A 44 1.73 1.07 3.39
N TRP A 45 1.46 -0.19 3.74
CA TRP A 45 1.28 -0.61 5.12
C TRP A 45 2.50 -0.29 6.00
N HIS A 46 3.70 -0.56 5.50
CA HIS A 46 4.94 -0.25 6.21
C HIS A 46 5.09 1.25 6.47
N PHE A 47 4.74 2.11 5.50
CA PHE A 47 4.79 3.57 5.68
C PHE A 47 3.79 4.05 6.73
N ILE A 48 2.55 3.53 6.70
CA ILE A 48 1.51 3.87 7.67
C ILE A 48 1.88 3.39 9.08
N SER A 49 2.43 2.17 9.18
CA SER A 49 2.91 1.65 10.44
C SER A 49 4.05 2.51 11.00
N SER A 50 4.95 2.97 10.12
CA SER A 50 6.09 3.79 10.50
C SER A 50 5.71 5.24 10.85
N SER A 51 4.65 5.80 10.23
CA SER A 51 4.16 7.15 10.56
C SER A 51 3.67 7.24 12.01
N ARG A 52 3.16 6.14 12.57
CA ARG A 52 2.64 6.06 13.95
C ARG A 52 3.70 6.36 15.02
N TYR A 53 4.97 6.17 14.70
CA TYR A 53 6.07 6.53 15.60
C TYR A 53 6.13 8.03 15.90
N TRP A 54 5.66 8.86 14.97
CA TRP A 54 5.86 10.31 15.04
C TRP A 54 4.77 11.03 15.84
N PRO A 55 5.09 12.14 16.54
CA PRO A 55 4.10 13.03 17.12
C PRO A 55 3.11 13.54 16.06
N LYS A 56 1.87 13.83 16.49
CA LYS A 56 0.76 14.22 15.60
C LYS A 56 1.14 15.30 14.58
N LYS A 57 1.85 16.36 15.01
CA LYS A 57 2.33 17.44 14.14
C LYS A 57 3.07 16.95 12.89
N TYR A 58 3.97 15.98 13.04
CA TYR A 58 4.75 15.44 11.93
C TYR A 58 4.01 14.32 11.21
N ARG A 59 3.26 13.52 11.98
CA ARG A 59 2.44 12.44 11.46
C ARG A 59 1.44 12.94 10.43
N ASP A 60 0.75 14.05 10.69
CA ASP A 60 -0.24 14.62 9.77
C ASP A 60 0.40 14.98 8.41
N ILE A 61 1.65 15.48 8.41
CA ILE A 61 2.41 15.79 7.19
C ILE A 61 2.80 14.50 6.45
N ILE A 62 3.31 13.50 7.18
CA ILE A 62 3.72 12.21 6.61
C ILE A 62 2.52 11.48 6.01
N GLU A 63 1.41 11.40 6.74
CA GLU A 63 0.18 10.74 6.29
C GLU A 63 -0.42 11.44 5.07
N GLN A 64 -0.33 12.77 4.99
CA GLN A 64 -0.70 13.49 3.78
C GLN A 64 0.16 13.09 2.57
N VAL A 65 1.48 12.92 2.75
CA VAL A 65 2.38 12.45 1.69
C VAL A 65 2.05 11.00 1.30
N ILE A 66 1.79 10.14 2.26
CA ILE A 66 1.40 8.74 2.03
C ILE A 66 0.09 8.69 1.21
N SER A 67 -0.92 9.48 1.60
CA SER A 67 -2.22 9.51 0.92
C SER A 67 -2.09 9.95 -0.54
N ARG A 68 -1.26 10.94 -0.84
CA ARG A 68 -0.99 11.38 -2.23
C ARG A 68 -0.27 10.32 -3.06
N ASN A 69 0.44 9.40 -2.41
CA ASN A 69 1.19 8.31 -3.05
C ASN A 69 0.51 6.93 -2.88
N ALA A 70 -0.78 6.91 -2.53
CA ALA A 70 -1.52 5.68 -2.28
C ALA A 70 -1.83 4.85 -3.53
N TYR A 71 -1.32 5.23 -4.71
CA TYR A 71 -1.46 4.49 -5.96
C TYR A 71 -0.94 3.04 -5.85
N PHE A 72 0.04 2.78 -4.97
CA PHE A 72 0.51 1.43 -4.68
C PHE A 72 -0.56 0.51 -4.11
N ALA A 73 -1.59 1.06 -3.47
CA ALA A 73 -2.74 0.32 -2.96
C ALA A 73 -3.96 0.43 -3.88
N ALA A 74 -3.76 0.73 -5.17
CA ALA A 74 -4.82 0.58 -6.15
C ALA A 74 -5.46 -0.82 -6.03
N PRO A 75 -6.78 -0.97 -6.25
CA PRO A 75 -7.47 -2.24 -6.04
C PRO A 75 -6.79 -3.44 -6.71
N GLU A 76 -6.29 -3.27 -7.94
CA GLU A 76 -5.56 -4.33 -8.66
C GLU A 76 -4.26 -4.76 -7.95
N ASN A 77 -3.46 -3.82 -7.45
CA ASN A 77 -2.24 -4.13 -6.72
C ASN A 77 -2.54 -4.79 -5.36
N MET A 78 -3.62 -4.38 -4.68
CA MET A 78 -4.05 -5.02 -3.44
C MET A 78 -4.51 -6.46 -3.67
N LEU A 79 -5.30 -6.70 -4.72
CA LEU A 79 -5.74 -8.05 -5.09
C LEU A 79 -4.53 -8.95 -5.35
N LEU A 80 -3.54 -8.43 -6.09
CA LEU A 80 -2.31 -9.15 -6.39
C LEU A 80 -1.49 -9.46 -5.12
N ALA A 81 -1.32 -8.47 -4.24
CA ALA A 81 -0.63 -8.65 -2.96
C ALA A 81 -1.28 -9.73 -2.07
N MET A 82 -2.61 -9.81 -2.10
CA MET A 82 -3.39 -10.80 -1.36
C MET A 82 -3.34 -12.19 -1.99
N LEU A 83 -3.28 -12.28 -3.33
CA LEU A 83 -3.16 -13.56 -4.04
C LEU A 83 -1.83 -14.25 -3.75
N THR A 84 -0.77 -13.46 -3.52
CA THR A 84 0.56 -13.97 -3.18
C THR A 84 0.91 -13.83 -1.70
N ASP A 85 -0.10 -13.61 -0.85
CA ASP A 85 0.08 -13.64 0.61
C ASP A 85 0.35 -15.08 1.07
N GLU A 86 1.28 -15.28 2.00
CA GLU A 86 1.60 -16.59 2.56
C GLU A 86 0.42 -17.20 3.34
N ARG A 87 -0.47 -16.36 3.88
CA ARG A 87 -1.63 -16.76 4.68
C ARG A 87 -2.75 -17.25 3.77
N CYS A 88 -3.09 -18.54 3.87
CA CYS A 88 -4.07 -19.20 2.99
C CYS A 88 -5.46 -18.53 3.03
N HIS A 89 -5.93 -18.13 4.22
CA HIS A 89 -7.25 -17.54 4.38
C HIS A 89 -7.41 -16.19 3.63
N ILE A 90 -6.32 -15.44 3.44
CA ILE A 90 -6.30 -14.20 2.67
C ILE A 90 -6.39 -14.51 1.17
N ARG A 91 -5.58 -15.45 0.69
CA ARG A 91 -5.63 -15.93 -0.71
C ARG A 91 -7.02 -16.44 -1.07
N THR A 92 -7.63 -17.26 -0.21
CA THR A 92 -8.98 -17.78 -0.43
C THR A 92 -10.04 -16.68 -0.40
N ARG A 93 -9.88 -15.66 0.46
CA ARG A 93 -10.82 -14.52 0.53
C ARG A 93 -10.80 -13.70 -0.76
N VAL A 94 -9.61 -13.36 -1.27
CA VAL A 94 -9.46 -12.56 -2.49
C VAL A 94 -9.92 -13.33 -3.73
N ALA A 95 -9.59 -14.62 -3.80
CA ALA A 95 -10.06 -15.52 -4.85
C ALA A 95 -11.58 -15.51 -5.00
N ARG A 96 -12.30 -15.67 -3.89
CA ARG A 96 -13.77 -15.63 -3.88
C ARG A 96 -14.32 -14.29 -4.36
N GLN A 97 -13.67 -13.18 -4.01
CA GLN A 97 -14.07 -11.85 -4.48
C GLN A 97 -13.87 -11.71 -6.00
N ILE A 98 -12.75 -12.20 -6.53
CA ILE A 98 -12.46 -12.16 -7.97
C ILE A 98 -13.47 -13.00 -8.75
N ILE A 99 -13.81 -14.21 -8.27
CA ILE A 99 -14.81 -15.08 -8.91
C ILE A 99 -16.17 -14.37 -8.96
N LYS A 100 -16.65 -13.84 -7.83
CA LYS A 100 -17.92 -13.09 -7.77
C LYS A 100 -17.93 -11.87 -8.70
N ALA A 101 -16.82 -11.13 -8.77
CA ALA A 101 -16.70 -9.98 -9.66
C ALA A 101 -16.81 -10.37 -11.15
N ARG A 102 -16.26 -11.54 -11.54
CA ARG A 102 -16.36 -12.06 -12.91
C ARG A 102 -17.78 -12.48 -13.28
N GLU A 103 -18.55 -13.01 -12.34
CA GLU A 103 -19.96 -13.38 -12.56
C GLU A 103 -20.83 -12.15 -12.86
N ILE A 104 -20.51 -10.99 -12.28
CA ILE A 104 -21.28 -9.75 -12.43
C ILE A 104 -20.95 -9.03 -13.76
N VAL A 105 -19.72 -9.15 -14.26
CA VAL A 105 -19.25 -8.48 -15.49
C VAL A 105 -18.74 -9.52 -16.49
N PRO A 106 -19.64 -10.17 -17.26
CA PRO A 106 -19.25 -11.20 -18.20
C PRO A 106 -18.48 -10.69 -19.42
N ASP A 107 -18.73 -9.46 -19.88
CA ASP A 107 -18.29 -8.98 -21.20
C ASP A 107 -16.90 -8.30 -21.25
N GLY A 108 -16.18 -8.22 -20.12
CA GLY A 108 -14.80 -7.71 -20.11
C GLY A 108 -14.60 -6.27 -20.62
N ASN A 109 -15.69 -5.50 -20.79
CA ASN A 109 -15.67 -4.09 -21.18
C ASN A 109 -15.62 -3.14 -19.96
N CYS A 110 -15.30 -3.67 -18.77
CA CYS A 110 -15.09 -2.83 -17.60
C CYS A 110 -13.75 -2.09 -17.72
N PHE A 111 -13.82 -0.83 -18.11
CA PHE A 111 -12.73 0.12 -17.91
C PHE A 111 -12.44 0.21 -16.41
N CYS A 112 -11.31 -0.34 -15.97
CA CYS A 112 -10.79 -0.08 -14.63
C CYS A 112 -10.42 1.39 -14.54
N ARG A 113 -11.31 2.22 -14.00
CA ARG A 113 -10.97 3.60 -13.68
C ARG A 113 -9.92 3.56 -12.57
N PHE A 114 -8.74 4.08 -12.86
CA PHE A 114 -7.73 4.28 -11.83
C PHE A 114 -8.24 5.32 -10.84
N VAL A 115 -8.54 4.89 -9.62
CA VAL A 115 -8.97 5.75 -8.51
C VAL A 115 -7.95 5.60 -7.40
N ILE A 116 -7.41 6.72 -6.94
CA ILE A 116 -6.55 6.71 -5.75
C ILE A 116 -7.43 6.34 -4.55
N PRO A 117 -7.13 5.22 -3.87
CA PRO A 117 -7.95 4.77 -2.76
C PRO A 117 -7.84 5.74 -1.58
N VAL A 118 -8.95 5.88 -0.85
CA VAL A 118 -8.91 6.49 0.48
C VAL A 118 -8.25 5.49 1.43
N VAL A 119 -7.12 5.88 2.01
CA VAL A 119 -6.29 5.02 2.87
C VAL A 119 -6.80 5.05 4.30
N ASN A 120 -6.98 3.87 4.89
CA ASN A 120 -7.26 3.71 6.31
C ASN A 120 -5.97 3.73 7.15
N PHE A 121 -5.60 4.91 7.66
CA PHE A 121 -4.43 5.05 8.54
C PHE A 121 -4.55 4.32 9.89
N ARG A 122 -5.75 3.85 10.26
CA ARG A 122 -6.01 3.08 11.49
C ARG A 122 -5.98 1.56 11.29
N ALA A 123 -5.73 1.09 10.06
CA ALA A 123 -5.67 -0.34 9.76
C ALA A 123 -4.67 -1.08 10.67
N THR A 124 -4.90 -2.35 10.96
CA THR A 124 -3.93 -3.18 11.71
C THR A 124 -3.14 -4.12 10.80
N ASP A 125 -3.58 -4.25 9.55
CA ASP A 125 -2.99 -5.08 8.51
C ASP A 125 -3.12 -4.36 7.16
N TYR A 126 -2.27 -4.71 6.19
CA TYR A 126 -2.35 -4.16 4.84
C TYR A 126 -3.69 -4.49 4.16
N VAL A 127 -4.31 -5.62 4.52
CA VAL A 127 -5.61 -6.01 3.95
C VAL A 127 -6.77 -5.10 4.37
N ASP A 128 -6.60 -4.34 5.45
CA ASP A 128 -7.60 -3.41 6.01
C ASP A 128 -7.31 -1.95 5.64
N LEU A 129 -6.30 -1.71 4.79
CA LEU A 129 -5.94 -0.38 4.30
C LEU A 129 -7.04 0.28 3.47
N PHE A 130 -7.96 -0.53 2.95
CA PHE A 130 -8.96 -0.10 2.00
C PHE A 130 -10.32 -0.71 2.31
N ASP A 131 -11.36 0.08 2.07
CA ASP A 131 -12.73 -0.39 2.22
C ASP A 131 -13.17 -1.18 0.98
N TRP A 132 -13.08 -2.51 1.11
CA TRP A 132 -13.52 -3.46 0.10
C TRP A 132 -15.00 -3.35 -0.26
N LYS A 133 -15.86 -2.83 0.62
CA LYS A 133 -17.30 -2.68 0.34
C LYS A 133 -17.61 -1.47 -0.52
N ALA A 134 -16.80 -0.42 -0.40
CA ALA A 134 -16.97 0.81 -1.16
C ALA A 134 -16.41 0.72 -2.59
N CYS A 135 -15.64 -0.33 -2.89
CA CYS A 135 -15.01 -0.50 -4.19
C CYS A 135 -15.78 -1.51 -5.03
N ASN A 136 -16.21 -1.08 -6.22
CA ASN A 136 -16.60 -2.02 -7.27
C ASN A 136 -15.33 -2.76 -7.70
N VAL A 137 -15.10 -3.93 -7.11
CA VAL A 137 -13.97 -4.80 -7.44
C VAL A 137 -14.17 -5.28 -8.87
N THR A 138 -13.48 -4.64 -9.81
CA THR A 138 -13.36 -5.15 -11.18
C THR A 138 -12.33 -6.29 -11.18
N PRO A 139 -12.54 -7.38 -11.93
CA PRO A 139 -11.51 -8.40 -12.10
C PRO A 139 -10.22 -7.76 -12.62
N PRO A 140 -9.04 -8.06 -12.04
CA PRO A 140 -7.76 -7.56 -12.52
C PRO A 140 -7.57 -7.89 -14.01
N ILE A 141 -7.14 -6.90 -14.81
CA ILE A 141 -6.90 -7.09 -16.24
C ILE A 141 -5.80 -8.13 -16.43
N VAL A 142 -4.79 -8.10 -15.57
CA VAL A 142 -3.68 -9.06 -15.54
C VAL A 142 -4.18 -10.51 -15.36
N LEU A 143 -5.32 -10.70 -14.69
CA LEU A 143 -5.86 -12.03 -14.41
C LEU A 143 -6.95 -12.46 -15.39
N ARG A 144 -7.27 -11.64 -16.42
CA ARG A 144 -8.39 -11.88 -17.34
C ARG A 144 -8.37 -13.26 -18.00
N HIS A 145 -7.19 -13.79 -18.31
CA HIS A 145 -6.99 -15.07 -19.00
C HIS A 145 -6.47 -16.20 -18.08
N SER A 146 -6.34 -15.94 -16.78
CA SER A 146 -5.86 -16.92 -15.82
C SER A 146 -7.03 -17.74 -15.25
N VAL A 147 -6.98 -19.06 -15.45
CA VAL A 147 -7.85 -20.01 -14.73
C VAL A 147 -7.24 -20.23 -13.35
N MET A 148 -7.90 -19.74 -12.30
CA MET A 148 -7.49 -20.02 -10.93
C MET A 148 -8.03 -21.39 -10.52
N ASN A 149 -7.19 -22.43 -10.66
CA ASN A 149 -7.46 -23.73 -10.07
C ASN A 149 -6.91 -23.73 -8.64
N PHE A 150 -7.78 -23.98 -7.66
CA PHE A 150 -7.44 -24.09 -6.23
C PHE A 150 -7.18 -25.54 -5.83
#